data_AF-A0A077XV96-F1
#
_entry.id   AF-A0A077XV96-F1
#
_cell.length_a   1.000
_cell.length_b   1.000
_cell.length_c   1.000
_cell.angle_alpha   90.00
_cell.angle_beta   90.00
_cell.angle_gamma   90.00
#
_symmetry.space_group_name_H-M   'P 1'
#
loop_
_entity.id
_entity.type
_entity.pdbx_description
1 polymer ?
#
loop_
_entity_poly.entity_id
_entity_poly.type
_entity_poly.pdbx_seq_one_letter_code
_entity_poly.pdbx_strand_id
1 'polypeptide(L)'
;MSLKAQIISKLKAKATALGVNLSNVRINGLADKLDGLISTEDEIDGEIDKLDQLLSFKELAALDDAKRNADKKAAEDKDKVEPENPAKVDPPAPVEKDKDEAPAWASALIESNKALQTELASIKQGNTTQTRRQQLETKLKDAPEKFKARALRDFDRLKIDSEEDFTSYLADVEQDVAEEVQAASDRGLGNDAPARSAGGGKLKDDEVSPAMKDIIAQREAAAKAKADA
;
A
#
# COMPACT_ATOMS: atom_id res chain seq x y z
N MET A 1 -14.24 11.45 33.52
CA MET A 1 -12.80 11.09 33.39
C MET A 1 -12.29 11.65 32.07
N SER A 2 -10.99 11.80 31.85
CA SER A 2 -10.51 12.11 30.49
C SER A 2 -10.67 10.89 29.58
N LEU A 3 -10.86 11.14 28.28
CA LEU A 3 -10.97 10.09 27.25
C LEU A 3 -9.76 9.14 27.32
N LYS A 4 -8.55 9.69 27.41
CA LYS A 4 -7.32 8.94 27.67
C LYS A 4 -7.37 8.04 28.91
N ALA A 5 -7.93 8.52 30.03
CA ALA A 5 -8.04 7.72 31.24
C ALA A 5 -9.04 6.55 31.06
N GLN A 6 -10.09 6.74 30.28
CA GLN A 6 -11.01 5.66 29.89
C GLN A 6 -10.34 4.65 28.97
N ILE A 7 -9.57 5.10 27.97
CA ILE A 7 -8.77 4.23 27.09
C ILE A 7 -7.82 3.35 27.92
N ILE A 8 -7.09 3.94 28.87
CA ILE A 8 -6.18 3.19 29.76
C ILE A 8 -6.94 2.13 30.57
N SER A 9 -8.11 2.47 31.10
CA SER A 9 -8.95 1.54 31.87
C SER A 9 -9.41 0.37 31.00
N LYS A 10 -9.89 0.65 29.78
CA LYS A 10 -10.35 -0.36 28.82
C LYS A 10 -9.22 -1.26 28.32
N LEU A 11 -8.04 -0.70 28.04
CA LEU A 11 -6.83 -1.47 27.68
C LEU A 11 -6.46 -2.47 28.79
N LYS A 12 -6.49 -2.03 30.06
CA LYS A 12 -6.25 -2.92 31.21
C LYS A 12 -7.31 -4.00 31.34
N ALA A 13 -8.58 -3.64 31.19
CA ALA A 13 -9.69 -4.59 31.25
C ALA A 13 -9.55 -5.67 30.18
N LYS A 14 -9.21 -5.29 28.94
CA LYS A 14 -8.98 -6.24 27.85
C LYS A 14 -7.76 -7.13 28.08
N ALA A 15 -6.63 -6.58 28.49
CA ALA A 15 -5.46 -7.39 28.83
C ALA A 15 -5.79 -8.44 29.90
N THR A 16 -6.53 -8.03 30.93
CA THR A 16 -7.02 -8.93 31.99
C THR A 16 -7.96 -10.01 31.44
N ALA A 17 -8.89 -9.64 30.55
CA ALA A 17 -9.80 -10.59 29.91
C ALA A 17 -9.07 -11.64 29.04
N LEU A 18 -7.94 -11.25 28.45
CA LEU A 18 -7.05 -12.14 27.70
C LEU A 18 -6.12 -12.98 28.59
N GLY A 19 -6.17 -12.80 29.91
CA GLY A 19 -5.33 -13.49 30.89
C GLY A 19 -3.88 -13.02 30.91
N VAL A 20 -3.61 -11.80 30.42
CA VAL A 20 -2.25 -11.25 30.31
C VAL A 20 -2.10 -9.93 31.05
N ASN A 21 -0.86 -9.60 31.44
CA ASN A 21 -0.56 -8.35 32.12
C ASN A 21 0.44 -7.53 31.30
N LEU A 22 -0.02 -6.40 30.75
CA LEU A 22 0.85 -5.46 30.06
C LEU A 22 1.52 -4.52 31.06
N SER A 23 2.78 -4.17 30.82
CA SER A 23 3.46 -3.14 31.60
C SER A 23 2.75 -1.78 31.49
N ASN A 24 2.83 -0.98 32.56
CA ASN A 24 2.26 0.37 32.57
C ASN A 24 2.82 1.26 31.45
N VAL A 25 4.09 1.07 31.09
CA VAL A 25 4.73 1.79 29.97
C VAL A 25 4.06 1.44 28.65
N ARG A 26 3.79 0.16 28.37
CA ARG A 26 3.05 -0.26 27.18
C ARG A 26 1.62 0.27 27.19
N ILE A 27 0.91 0.15 28.32
CA ILE A 27 -0.47 0.64 28.43
C ILE A 27 -0.54 2.13 28.11
N ASN A 28 0.37 2.94 28.67
CA ASN A 28 0.42 4.37 28.39
C ASN A 28 0.77 4.67 26.93
N GLY A 29 1.76 3.96 26.36
CA GLY A 29 2.12 4.15 24.95
C GLY A 29 1.03 3.72 23.96
N LEU A 30 0.26 2.67 24.27
CA LEU A 30 -0.91 2.29 23.48
C LEU A 30 -2.04 3.32 23.64
N ALA A 31 -2.24 3.84 24.85
CA ALA A 31 -3.21 4.90 25.10
C ALA A 31 -2.85 6.19 24.36
N ASP A 32 -1.57 6.59 24.31
CA ASP A 32 -1.11 7.77 23.55
C ASP A 32 -1.42 7.64 22.05
N LYS A 33 -1.24 6.44 21.48
CA LYS A 33 -1.58 6.19 20.07
C LYS A 33 -3.08 6.27 19.83
N LEU A 34 -3.87 5.73 20.74
CA LEU A 34 -5.34 5.71 20.63
C LEU A 34 -5.97 7.08 20.91
N ASP A 35 -5.38 7.90 21.77
CA ASP A 35 -5.85 9.25 22.12
C ASP A 35 -5.87 10.19 20.90
N GLY A 36 -4.98 9.98 19.93
CA GLY A 36 -4.97 10.74 18.67
C GLY A 36 -5.91 10.22 17.59
N LEU A 37 -6.51 9.04 17.77
CA LEU A 37 -7.39 8.38 16.79
C LEU A 37 -8.87 8.39 17.21
N ILE A 38 -9.13 8.35 18.51
CA ILE A 38 -10.47 8.20 19.06
C ILE A 38 -11.04 9.58 19.39
N SER A 39 -12.24 9.88 18.90
CA SER A 39 -12.94 11.15 19.18
C SER A 39 -14.10 10.97 20.15
N THR A 40 -14.63 9.75 20.29
CA THR A 40 -15.78 9.44 21.14
C THR A 40 -15.56 8.19 21.99
N GLU A 41 -16.26 8.08 23.13
CA GLU A 41 -16.10 6.94 24.04
C GLU A 41 -16.54 5.60 23.41
N ASP A 42 -17.50 5.64 22.48
CA ASP A 42 -18.07 4.45 21.85
C ASP A 42 -17.08 3.77 20.88
N GLU A 43 -16.07 4.49 20.38
CA GLU A 43 -15.04 3.98 19.49
C GLU A 43 -13.94 3.20 20.22
N ILE A 44 -13.83 3.35 21.54
CA ILE A 44 -12.69 2.86 22.33
C ILE A 44 -12.54 1.34 22.22
N ASP A 45 -13.62 0.59 22.43
CA ASP A 45 -13.54 -0.89 22.44
C ASP A 45 -13.19 -1.42 21.03
N GLY A 46 -13.76 -0.84 19.98
CA GLY A 46 -13.49 -1.23 18.59
C GLY A 46 -12.05 -0.94 18.15
N GLU A 47 -11.50 0.22 18.53
CA GLU A 47 -10.11 0.55 18.21
C GLU A 47 -9.11 -0.27 19.03
N ILE A 48 -9.43 -0.59 20.28
CA ILE A 48 -8.64 -1.53 21.09
C ILE A 48 -8.68 -2.95 20.49
N ASP A 49 -9.78 -3.35 19.88
CA ASP A 49 -9.92 -4.62 19.16
C ASP A 49 -9.05 -4.68 17.90
N LYS A 50 -9.10 -3.64 17.07
CA LYS A 50 -8.20 -3.51 15.92
C LYS A 50 -6.74 -3.49 16.34
N LEU A 51 -6.40 -2.78 17.42
CA LEU A 51 -5.03 -2.68 17.90
C LEU A 51 -4.48 -4.03 18.35
N ASP A 52 -5.29 -4.86 19.03
CA ASP A 52 -4.90 -6.21 19.44
C ASP A 52 -4.79 -7.18 18.24
N GLN A 53 -5.60 -7.00 17.20
CA GLN A 53 -5.47 -7.77 15.95
C GLN A 53 -4.16 -7.46 15.19
N LEU A 54 -3.76 -6.19 15.17
CA LEU A 54 -2.52 -5.75 14.52
C LEU A 54 -1.29 -6.00 15.39
N LEU A 55 -1.46 -5.92 16.71
CA LEU A 55 -0.38 -6.01 17.69
C LEU A 55 -0.88 -6.80 18.91
N SER A 56 -0.78 -8.12 18.82
CA SER A 56 -1.28 -9.06 19.82
C SER A 56 -0.83 -8.71 21.24
N PHE A 57 -1.80 -8.46 22.12
CA PHE A 57 -1.54 -8.15 23.52
C PHE A 57 -0.90 -9.32 24.24
N LYS A 58 -1.16 -10.56 23.80
CA LYS A 58 -0.52 -11.76 24.35
C LYS A 58 0.97 -11.80 24.04
N GLU A 59 1.36 -11.48 22.81
CA GLU A 59 2.77 -11.43 22.41
C GLU A 59 3.50 -10.28 23.11
N LEU A 60 2.86 -9.12 23.21
CA LEU A 60 3.42 -7.98 23.95
C LEU A 60 3.67 -8.29 25.42
N ALA A 61 2.76 -9.03 26.07
CA ALA A 61 2.91 -9.46 27.45
C ALA A 61 4.05 -10.48 27.60
N ALA A 62 4.16 -11.45 26.68
CA ALA A 62 5.26 -12.42 26.68
C ALA A 62 6.64 -11.73 26.56
N LEU A 63 6.75 -10.70 25.71
CA LEU A 63 7.95 -9.88 25.59
C LEU A 63 8.24 -9.07 26.86
N ASP A 64 7.21 -8.57 27.54
CA ASP A 64 7.35 -7.90 28.84
C ASP A 64 7.90 -8.84 29.91
N ASP A 65 7.37 -10.05 29.98
CA ASP A 65 7.80 -11.06 30.94
C ASP A 65 9.23 -11.56 30.64
N ALA A 66 9.56 -11.76 29.36
CA ALA A 66 10.91 -12.11 28.93
C ALA A 66 11.92 -11.01 29.35
N LYS A 67 11.57 -9.74 29.13
CA LYS A 67 12.39 -8.60 29.56
C LYS A 67 12.57 -8.57 31.07
N ARG A 68 11.49 -8.71 31.84
CA ARG A 68 11.56 -8.74 33.32
C ARG A 68 12.43 -9.89 33.83
N ASN A 69 12.34 -11.06 33.22
CA ASN A 69 13.15 -12.21 33.58
C ASN A 69 14.63 -12.01 33.22
N ALA A 70 14.93 -11.38 32.08
CA ALA A 70 16.28 -11.00 31.72
C ALA A 70 16.87 -9.96 32.68
N ASP A 71 16.09 -8.93 33.03
CA ASP A 71 16.51 -7.88 33.98
C ASP A 71 16.77 -8.47 35.38
N LYS A 72 15.95 -9.43 35.83
CA LYS A 72 16.18 -10.16 37.10
C LYS A 72 17.47 -10.97 37.08
N LYS A 73 17.71 -11.76 36.03
CA LYS A 73 18.96 -12.53 35.89
C LYS A 73 20.18 -11.62 35.86
N ALA A 74 20.11 -10.52 35.13
CA ALA A 74 21.18 -9.53 35.07
C ALA A 74 21.43 -8.81 36.41
N ALA A 75 20.43 -8.73 37.29
CA ALA A 75 20.60 -8.21 38.65
C ALA A 75 21.21 -9.27 39.58
N GLU A 76 20.78 -10.53 39.50
CA GLU A 76 21.31 -11.64 40.28
C GLU A 76 22.80 -11.94 39.97
N ASP A 77 23.23 -11.78 38.71
CA ASP A 77 24.63 -11.95 38.32
C ASP A 77 25.55 -10.82 38.82
N LYS A 78 24.99 -9.63 39.10
CA LYS A 78 25.74 -8.50 39.68
C LYS A 78 25.99 -8.67 41.18
N ASP A 79 25.07 -9.32 41.89
CA ASP A 79 25.21 -9.61 43.33
C ASP A 79 26.09 -10.84 43.62
N LYS A 80 26.50 -11.60 42.58
CA LYS A 80 27.46 -12.71 42.70
C LYS A 80 28.92 -12.31 42.52
N VAL A 81 29.23 -11.04 42.29
CA VAL A 81 30.60 -10.53 42.35
C VAL A 81 30.91 -10.17 43.80
N GLU A 82 31.33 -11.18 44.58
CA GLU A 82 32.00 -10.96 45.86
C GLU A 82 33.22 -10.04 45.62
N PRO A 83 33.49 -9.04 46.49
CA PRO A 83 34.68 -8.23 46.36
C PRO A 83 35.90 -9.09 46.74
N GLU A 84 36.49 -9.78 45.76
CA GLU A 84 37.74 -10.49 45.98
C GLU A 84 38.87 -9.49 46.26
N ASN A 85 39.31 -9.52 47.51
CA ASN A 85 40.49 -8.88 48.07
C ASN A 85 41.75 -9.26 47.26
N PRO A 86 42.60 -8.31 46.79
CA PRO A 86 43.71 -8.63 45.92
C PRO A 86 44.90 -9.15 46.73
N ALA A 87 44.93 -10.44 47.03
CA ALA A 87 46.12 -11.12 47.52
C ALA A 87 46.81 -11.89 46.38
N LYS A 88 47.84 -11.23 45.81
CA LYS A 88 49.00 -11.76 45.08
C LYS A 88 48.88 -13.15 44.42
N VAL A 89 48.91 -13.14 43.08
CA VAL A 89 49.54 -14.21 42.29
C VAL A 89 50.29 -13.58 41.12
N ASP A 90 51.62 -13.73 41.11
CA ASP A 90 52.51 -13.35 40.01
C ASP A 90 52.46 -14.40 38.87
N PRO A 91 52.95 -14.09 37.64
CA PRO A 91 52.15 -14.11 36.42
C PRO A 91 52.37 -15.34 35.52
N PRO A 92 51.47 -15.62 34.55
CA PRO A 92 51.84 -16.26 33.31
C PRO A 92 51.89 -15.25 32.14
N ALA A 93 52.91 -15.46 31.31
CA ALA A 93 53.31 -14.89 30.02
C ALA A 93 52.39 -13.88 29.29
N PRO A 94 52.98 -12.87 28.60
CA PRO A 94 52.23 -12.02 27.70
C PRO A 94 51.75 -12.84 26.51
N VAL A 95 50.45 -13.10 26.45
CA VAL A 95 49.79 -13.45 25.19
C VAL A 95 49.87 -12.20 24.32
N GLU A 96 50.53 -12.32 23.18
CA GLU A 96 50.55 -11.28 22.16
C GLU A 96 49.12 -10.88 21.83
N LYS A 97 48.78 -9.61 22.12
CA LYS A 97 47.56 -8.99 21.65
C LYS A 97 47.72 -8.77 20.16
N ASP A 98 47.27 -9.75 19.38
CA ASP A 98 46.90 -9.49 18.00
C ASP A 98 45.79 -8.44 17.97
N LYS A 99 45.97 -7.55 17.00
CA LYS A 99 45.29 -6.28 16.81
C LYS A 99 43.86 -6.51 16.31
N ASP A 100 42.94 -5.69 16.81
CA ASP A 100 41.80 -5.15 16.06
C ASP A 100 40.86 -6.09 15.30
N GLU A 101 40.56 -7.28 15.81
CA GLU A 101 39.39 -8.04 15.35
C GLU A 101 38.30 -8.05 16.42
N ALA A 102 37.14 -7.49 16.06
CA ALA A 102 35.93 -7.59 16.87
C ALA A 102 35.68 -9.07 17.21
N PRO A 103 35.29 -9.39 18.46
CA PRO A 103 35.11 -10.77 18.87
C PRO A 103 34.10 -11.48 17.95
N ALA A 104 34.25 -12.79 17.73
CA ALA A 104 33.46 -13.54 16.73
C ALA A 104 31.93 -13.34 16.86
N TRP A 105 31.42 -13.14 18.07
CA TRP A 105 30.00 -12.82 18.30
C TRP A 105 29.59 -11.45 17.73
N ALA A 106 30.47 -10.46 17.74
CA ALA A 106 30.24 -9.13 17.19
C ALA A 106 30.21 -9.18 15.65
N SER A 107 31.12 -9.93 15.04
CA SER A 107 31.11 -10.16 13.59
C SER A 107 29.83 -10.88 13.14
N ALA A 108 29.41 -11.93 13.86
CA ALA A 108 28.15 -12.63 13.58
C ALA A 108 26.92 -11.72 13.71
N LEU A 109 26.92 -10.81 14.70
CA LEU A 109 25.83 -9.84 14.88
C LEU A 109 25.80 -8.79 13.76
N ILE A 110 26.96 -8.31 13.31
CA ILE A 110 27.06 -7.37 12.17
C ILE A 110 26.52 -8.01 10.90
N GLU A 111 26.86 -9.27 10.65
CA GLU A 111 26.40 -10.01 9.47
C GLU A 111 24.87 -10.25 9.51
N SER A 112 24.33 -10.63 10.67
CA SER A 112 22.88 -10.73 10.88
C SER A 112 22.17 -9.40 10.65
N ASN A 113 22.73 -8.29 11.14
CA ASN A 113 22.12 -6.97 10.93
C ASN A 113 22.15 -6.54 9.46
N LYS A 114 23.22 -6.86 8.72
CA LYS A 114 23.27 -6.63 7.27
C LYS A 114 22.20 -7.42 6.53
N ALA A 115 22.04 -8.71 6.84
CA ALA A 115 21.01 -9.55 6.24
C ALA A 115 19.59 -8.98 6.50
N LEU A 116 19.30 -8.59 7.74
CA LEU A 116 18.04 -7.95 8.11
C LEU A 116 17.81 -6.61 7.40
N GLN A 117 18.86 -5.79 7.23
CA GLN A 117 18.76 -4.55 6.46
C GLN A 117 18.42 -4.81 4.99
N THR A 118 19.01 -5.84 4.38
CA THR A 118 18.71 -6.23 3.00
C THR A 118 17.27 -6.73 2.85
N GLU A 119 16.79 -7.60 3.75
CA GLU A 119 15.40 -8.07 3.74
C GLU A 119 14.41 -6.91 3.95
N LEU A 120 14.70 -6.01 4.88
CA LEU A 120 13.86 -4.84 5.16
C LEU A 120 13.80 -3.89 3.94
N ALA A 121 14.93 -3.66 3.27
CA ALA A 121 14.96 -2.90 2.02
C ALA A 121 14.13 -3.58 0.93
N SER A 122 14.23 -4.90 0.79
CA SER A 122 13.44 -5.68 -0.18
C SER A 122 11.94 -5.60 0.11
N ILE A 123 11.52 -5.74 1.38
CA ILE A 123 10.12 -5.62 1.80
C ILE A 123 9.59 -4.21 1.51
N LYS A 124 10.34 -3.17 1.86
CA LYS A 124 9.95 -1.78 1.57
C LYS A 124 9.76 -1.56 0.07
N GLN A 125 10.71 -2.04 -0.73
CA GLN A 125 10.62 -1.94 -2.18
C GLN A 125 9.40 -2.72 -2.74
N GLY A 126 9.16 -3.94 -2.25
CA GLY A 126 8.01 -4.74 -2.62
C GLY A 126 6.66 -4.08 -2.29
N ASN A 127 6.53 -3.51 -1.09
CA ASN A 127 5.33 -2.76 -0.68
C ASN A 127 5.09 -1.53 -1.56
N THR A 128 6.15 -0.80 -1.94
CA THR A 128 6.05 0.34 -2.86
C THR A 128 5.58 -0.12 -4.24
N THR A 129 6.18 -1.18 -4.81
CA THR A 129 5.77 -1.73 -6.11
C THR A 129 4.31 -2.19 -6.09
N GLN A 130 3.87 -2.88 -5.02
CA GLN A 130 2.49 -3.34 -4.89
C GLN A 130 1.50 -2.17 -4.81
N THR A 131 1.81 -1.14 -4.01
CA THR A 131 0.95 0.06 -3.88
C THR A 131 0.82 0.79 -5.21
N ARG A 132 1.95 1.00 -5.90
CA ARG A 132 1.98 1.63 -7.22
C ARG A 132 1.21 0.84 -8.28
N ARG A 133 1.30 -0.50 -8.23
CA ARG A 133 0.52 -1.39 -9.12
C ARG A 133 -0.99 -1.23 -8.90
N GLN A 134 -1.44 -1.13 -7.64
CA GLN A 134 -2.86 -0.90 -7.33
C GLN A 134 -3.36 0.47 -7.82
N GLN A 135 -2.52 1.51 -7.71
CA GLN A 135 -2.83 2.84 -8.23
C GLN A 135 -2.96 2.82 -9.76
N LEU A 136 -2.06 2.11 -10.45
CA LEU A 136 -2.14 1.89 -11.89
C LEU A 136 -3.40 1.10 -12.29
N GLU A 137 -3.72 0.01 -11.59
CA GLU A 137 -4.96 -0.77 -11.83
C GLU A 137 -6.21 0.10 -11.70
N THR A 138 -6.22 1.06 -10.77
CA THR A 138 -7.31 2.01 -10.57
C THR A 138 -7.47 2.95 -11.78
N LYS A 139 -6.36 3.44 -12.34
CA LYS A 139 -6.37 4.30 -13.55
C LYS A 139 -6.82 3.54 -14.80
N LEU A 140 -6.48 2.26 -14.89
CA LEU A 140 -6.82 1.40 -16.03
C LEU A 140 -8.24 0.80 -15.96
N LYS A 141 -9.06 1.14 -14.95
CA LYS A 141 -10.35 0.47 -14.71
C LYS A 141 -11.35 0.57 -15.88
N ASP A 142 -11.32 1.70 -16.60
CA ASP A 142 -12.24 2.01 -17.70
C ASP A 142 -11.64 1.63 -19.07
N ALA A 143 -10.37 1.20 -19.10
CA ALA A 143 -9.66 0.84 -20.31
C ALA A 143 -10.05 -0.57 -20.81
N PRO A 144 -9.92 -0.84 -22.12
CA PRO A 144 -10.10 -2.19 -22.66
C PRO A 144 -9.15 -3.21 -22.01
N GLU A 145 -9.65 -4.42 -21.70
CA GLU A 145 -8.89 -5.49 -21.01
C GLU A 145 -7.51 -5.79 -21.65
N LYS A 146 -7.42 -5.77 -22.98
CA LYS A 146 -6.13 -5.99 -23.69
C LYS A 146 -5.11 -4.90 -23.41
N PHE A 147 -5.55 -3.65 -23.31
CA PHE A 147 -4.70 -2.51 -22.98
C PHE A 147 -4.27 -2.58 -21.52
N LYS A 148 -5.22 -2.82 -20.61
CA LYS A 148 -4.96 -3.01 -19.18
C LYS A 148 -3.92 -4.11 -18.91
N ALA A 149 -4.08 -5.29 -19.51
CA ALA A 149 -3.14 -6.39 -19.34
C ALA A 149 -1.72 -6.05 -19.86
N ARG A 150 -1.63 -5.28 -20.96
CA ARG A 150 -0.34 -4.80 -21.49
C ARG A 150 0.30 -3.79 -20.54
N ALA A 151 -0.45 -2.76 -20.14
CA ALA A 151 0.04 -1.70 -19.26
C ALA A 151 0.55 -2.26 -17.92
N LEU A 152 -0.18 -3.19 -17.29
CA LEU A 152 0.27 -3.84 -16.06
C LEU A 152 1.53 -4.68 -16.26
N ARG A 153 1.61 -5.46 -17.34
CA ARG A 153 2.80 -6.26 -17.65
C ARG A 153 4.03 -5.38 -17.92
N ASP A 154 3.83 -4.25 -18.57
CA ASP A 154 4.90 -3.32 -18.91
C ASP A 154 5.35 -2.56 -17.65
N PHE A 155 4.42 -2.20 -16.75
CA PHE A 155 4.72 -1.68 -15.42
C PHE A 155 5.54 -2.65 -14.56
N ASP A 156 5.20 -3.95 -14.56
CA ASP A 156 5.95 -4.98 -13.83
C ASP A 156 7.43 -5.08 -14.30
N ARG A 157 7.76 -4.57 -15.50
CA ARG A 157 9.13 -4.51 -16.05
C ARG A 157 9.78 -3.13 -15.90
N LEU A 158 8.97 -2.10 -15.63
CA LEU A 158 9.41 -0.72 -15.54
C LEU A 158 10.06 -0.47 -14.18
N LYS A 159 11.20 0.20 -14.18
CA LYS A 159 11.84 0.68 -12.95
C LYS A 159 11.60 2.16 -12.82
N ILE A 160 10.88 2.54 -11.77
CA ILE A 160 10.59 3.94 -11.44
C ILE A 160 11.21 4.23 -10.08
N ASP A 161 12.24 5.06 -10.08
CA ASP A 161 13.11 5.28 -8.93
C ASP A 161 12.57 6.35 -7.97
N SER A 162 11.71 7.26 -8.45
CA SER A 162 11.13 8.36 -7.66
C SER A 162 9.60 8.34 -7.64
N GLU A 163 9.00 9.11 -6.73
CA GLU A 163 7.55 9.27 -6.67
C GLU A 163 7.04 10.28 -7.71
N GLU A 164 7.85 11.30 -8.03
CA GLU A 164 7.56 12.25 -9.10
C GLU A 164 7.48 11.58 -10.49
N ASP A 165 8.42 10.68 -10.79
CA ASP A 165 8.41 9.92 -12.05
C ASP A 165 7.19 9.00 -12.11
N PHE A 166 6.80 8.40 -10.98
CA PHE A 166 5.62 7.55 -10.92
C PHE A 166 4.33 8.35 -11.13
N THR A 167 4.24 9.54 -10.55
CA THR A 167 3.11 10.45 -10.73
C THR A 167 3.00 10.89 -12.19
N SER A 168 4.13 11.22 -12.82
CA SER A 168 4.19 11.59 -14.23
C SER A 168 3.76 10.43 -15.13
N TYR A 169 4.28 9.22 -14.86
CA TYR A 169 3.86 8.00 -15.55
C TYR A 169 2.35 7.74 -15.43
N LEU A 170 1.75 7.93 -14.24
CA LEU A 170 0.31 7.76 -14.08
C LEU A 170 -0.50 8.79 -14.89
N ALA A 171 0.00 10.02 -15.03
CA ALA A 171 -0.65 11.05 -15.83
C ALA A 171 -0.62 10.69 -17.33
N ASP A 172 0.51 10.19 -17.83
CA ASP A 172 0.64 9.70 -19.21
C ASP A 172 -0.32 8.53 -19.47
N VAL A 173 -0.36 7.55 -18.56
CA VAL A 173 -1.29 6.41 -18.66
C VAL A 173 -2.75 6.87 -18.64
N GLU A 174 -3.11 7.86 -17.83
CA GLU A 174 -4.47 8.39 -17.81
C GLU A 174 -4.88 9.01 -19.15
N GLN A 175 -3.96 9.70 -19.82
CA GLN A 175 -4.17 10.19 -21.17
C GLN A 175 -4.34 9.04 -22.18
N ASP A 176 -3.44 8.05 -22.15
CA ASP A 176 -3.53 6.88 -23.05
C ASP A 176 -4.84 6.10 -22.87
N VAL A 177 -5.33 5.97 -21.62
CA VAL A 177 -6.62 5.35 -21.33
C VAL A 177 -7.76 6.15 -21.97
N ALA A 178 -7.75 7.48 -21.86
CA ALA A 178 -8.77 8.31 -22.48
C ALA A 178 -8.77 8.14 -24.02
N GLU A 179 -7.60 8.10 -24.64
CA GLU A 179 -7.44 7.88 -26.07
C GLU A 179 -7.92 6.47 -26.51
N GLU A 180 -7.60 5.41 -25.75
CA GLU A 180 -8.04 4.04 -26.05
C GLU A 180 -9.55 3.85 -25.85
N VAL A 181 -10.15 4.48 -24.84
CA VAL A 181 -11.60 4.45 -24.61
C VAL A 181 -12.34 5.15 -25.76
N GLN A 182 -11.82 6.30 -26.21
CA GLN A 182 -12.36 7.01 -27.37
C GLN A 182 -12.22 6.17 -28.65
N ALA A 183 -11.03 5.62 -28.90
CA ALA A 183 -10.77 4.78 -30.08
C ALA A 183 -11.62 3.50 -30.07
N ALA A 184 -11.87 2.90 -28.91
CA ALA A 184 -12.76 1.76 -28.77
C ALA A 184 -14.21 2.13 -29.12
N SER A 185 -14.67 3.30 -28.67
CA SER A 185 -16.00 3.83 -29.00
C SER A 185 -16.16 4.09 -30.49
N ASP A 186 -15.17 4.73 -31.13
CA ASP A 186 -15.17 5.04 -32.56
C ASP A 186 -15.14 3.77 -33.43
N ARG A 187 -14.40 2.72 -33.01
CA ARG A 187 -14.43 1.41 -33.69
C ARG A 187 -15.78 0.73 -33.58
N GLY A 188 -16.48 0.86 -32.46
CA GLY A 188 -17.84 0.33 -32.28
C GLY A 188 -18.83 0.96 -33.27
N LEU A 189 -18.72 2.28 -33.49
CA LEU A 189 -19.55 3.04 -34.42
C LEU A 189 -19.35 2.66 -35.90
N GLY A 190 -18.17 2.14 -36.27
CA GLY A 190 -17.86 1.75 -37.64
C GLY A 190 -18.56 0.47 -38.13
N ASN A 191 -19.01 -0.40 -37.20
CA ASN A 191 -19.69 -1.65 -37.53
C ASN A 191 -21.20 -1.48 -37.78
N ASP A 192 -21.80 -0.36 -37.36
CA ASP A 192 -23.20 0.00 -37.62
C ASP A 192 -23.36 0.96 -38.81
N ALA A 193 -22.28 1.22 -39.56
CA ALA A 193 -22.43 1.81 -40.87
C ALA A 193 -23.29 0.85 -41.72
N PRO A 194 -24.47 1.27 -42.22
CA PRO A 194 -25.30 0.38 -43.02
C PRO A 194 -24.42 -0.15 -44.13
N ALA A 195 -24.34 -1.49 -44.23
CA ALA A 195 -23.61 -2.17 -45.28
C ALA A 195 -23.95 -1.42 -46.57
N ARG A 196 -22.95 -0.76 -47.16
CA ARG A 196 -23.12 -0.17 -48.48
C ARG A 196 -23.45 -1.35 -49.37
N SER A 197 -24.75 -1.54 -49.61
CA SER A 197 -25.30 -2.60 -50.42
C SER A 197 -24.45 -2.67 -51.68
N ALA A 198 -23.88 -3.85 -51.92
CA ALA A 198 -23.06 -4.17 -53.07
C ALA A 198 -23.92 -4.14 -54.35
N GLY A 199 -24.40 -2.94 -54.70
CA GLY A 199 -25.34 -2.70 -55.80
C GLY A 199 -25.56 -1.22 -56.13
N GLY A 200 -25.12 -0.27 -55.31
CA GLY A 200 -25.21 1.15 -55.63
C GLY A 200 -23.99 1.63 -56.43
N GLY A 201 -24.09 1.62 -57.76
CA GLY A 201 -23.10 2.25 -58.64
C GLY A 201 -22.77 3.68 -58.19
N LYS A 202 -21.51 4.10 -58.37
CA LYS A 202 -21.06 5.46 -58.07
C LYS A 202 -22.00 6.47 -58.74
N LEU A 203 -22.72 7.24 -57.93
CA LEU A 203 -23.38 8.47 -58.39
C LEU A 203 -22.26 9.38 -58.95
N LYS A 204 -22.49 9.92 -60.14
CA LYS A 204 -21.61 10.97 -60.71
C LYS A 204 -21.83 12.26 -59.91
N ASP A 205 -20.86 13.16 -59.90
CA ASP A 205 -20.88 14.39 -59.08
C ASP A 205 -22.12 15.27 -59.30
N ASP A 206 -22.85 15.10 -60.40
CA ASP A 206 -24.10 15.82 -60.71
C ASP A 206 -25.40 15.08 -60.36
N GLU A 207 -25.34 13.85 -59.83
CA GLU A 207 -26.55 13.08 -59.49
C GLU A 207 -26.86 13.11 -58.00
N VAL A 208 -27.96 13.79 -57.68
CA VAL A 208 -28.53 13.79 -56.33
C VAL A 208 -29.17 12.43 -56.03
N SER A 209 -28.79 11.83 -54.90
CA SER A 209 -29.29 10.52 -54.44
C SER A 209 -30.83 10.48 -54.42
N PRO A 210 -31.46 9.33 -54.74
CA PRO A 210 -32.92 9.16 -54.68
C PRO A 210 -33.53 9.65 -53.35
N ALA A 211 -32.86 9.38 -52.23
CA ALA A 211 -33.31 9.82 -50.91
C ALA A 211 -33.35 11.36 -50.76
N MET A 212 -32.45 12.10 -51.42
CA MET A 212 -32.48 13.56 -51.39
C MET A 212 -33.59 14.14 -52.28
N LYS A 213 -33.93 13.48 -53.39
CA LYS A 213 -35.05 13.89 -54.24
C LYS A 213 -36.38 13.79 -53.47
N ASP A 214 -36.55 12.73 -52.69
CA ASP A 214 -37.75 12.53 -51.87
C ASP A 214 -37.86 13.60 -50.77
N ILE A 215 -36.75 13.99 -50.14
CA ILE A 215 -36.72 15.05 -49.12
C ILE A 215 -37.05 16.42 -49.73
N ILE A 216 -36.53 16.72 -50.93
CA ILE A 216 -36.83 17.97 -51.63
C ILE A 216 -38.33 18.02 -51.99
N ALA A 217 -38.87 16.94 -52.55
CA ALA A 217 -40.30 16.85 -52.88
C ALA A 217 -41.20 17.00 -51.64
N GLN A 218 -40.85 16.39 -50.51
CA GLN A 218 -41.58 16.57 -49.26
C GLN A 218 -41.53 18.02 -48.75
N ARG A 219 -40.38 18.69 -48.87
CA ARG A 219 -40.25 20.10 -48.46
C ARG A 219 -41.02 21.03 -49.37
N GLU A 220 -41.03 20.80 -50.68
CA GLU A 220 -41.83 21.57 -51.63
C GLU A 220 -43.33 21.38 -51.41
N ALA A 221 -43.77 20.14 -51.13
CA ALA A 221 -45.15 19.86 -50.78
C ALA A 221 -45.56 20.54 -49.47
N ALA A 222 -44.69 20.50 -48.45
CA ALA A 222 -44.92 21.17 -47.17
C ALA A 222 -44.91 22.71 -47.29
N ALA A 223 -44.11 23.27 -48.20
CA ALA A 223 -44.07 24.70 -48.47
C ALA A 223 -45.35 25.17 -49.19
N LYS A 224 -45.86 24.39 -50.15
CA LYS A 224 -47.15 24.68 -50.82
C LYS A 224 -48.33 24.57 -49.85
N ALA A 225 -48.36 23.54 -49.01
CA ALA A 225 -49.40 23.38 -47.99
C ALA A 225 -49.44 24.51 -46.95
N LYS A 226 -48.31 25.20 -46.72
CA LYS A 226 -48.24 26.40 -45.86
C LYS A 226 -48.58 27.70 -46.58
N ALA A 227 -48.57 27.73 -47.91
CA ALA A 227 -48.92 28.91 -48.70
C ALA A 227 -50.43 28.98 -49.02
N ASP A 228 -51.12 27.83 -48.99
CA ASP A 228 -52.57 27.70 -49.20
C ASP A 228 -53.39 27.69 -47.88
N ALA A 229 -52.77 27.97 -46.72
CA ALA A 229 -53.39 28.06 -45.40
C ALA A 229 -53.35 29.50 -44.86
#